data_AF-A0A210PTW7-F1
#
_entry.id   AF-A0A210PTW7-F1
#
_cell.length_a   1.000
_cell.length_b   1.000
_cell.length_c   1.000
_cell.angle_alpha   90.00
_cell.angle_beta   90.00
_cell.angle_gamma   90.00
#
_symmetry.space_group_name_H-M   'P 1'
#
loop_
_entity.id
_entity.type
_entity.pdbx_description
1 polymer ?
#
loop_
_entity_poly.entity_id
_entity_poly.type
_entity_poly.pdbx_seq_one_letter_code
_entity_poly.pdbx_strand_id
1 'polypeptide(L)'
;MIQQFSNPDVVDATTFNMTHVLPSGQEEKGSGDGVFRDCITGFRTEFIDQCCVGNRKKIPVISHDCQTKHWTAVARIILKGYQCLMYFPAFLSASVIAKAMHFKHVSNNIS
;
A
#
# COMPACT_ATOMS: atom_id res chain seq x y z
N MET A 1 -1.99 -3.18 8.54
CA MET A 1 -2.13 -3.67 7.14
C MET A 1 -0.79 -3.96 6.46
N ILE A 2 0.22 -3.08 6.58
CA ILE A 2 1.51 -3.18 5.87
C ILE A 2 2.22 -4.53 6.06
N GLN A 3 2.27 -5.06 7.28
CA GLN A 3 2.91 -6.36 7.55
C GLN A 3 2.31 -7.51 6.72
N GLN A 4 0.99 -7.52 6.50
CA GLN A 4 0.30 -8.57 5.73
C GLN A 4 0.68 -8.56 4.24
N PHE A 5 1.16 -7.42 3.73
CA PHE A 5 1.66 -7.26 2.36
C PHE A 5 3.20 -7.43 2.27
N SER A 6 3.84 -7.93 3.33
CA SER A 6 5.27 -8.27 3.29
C SER A 6 5.55 -9.51 2.41
N ASN A 7 4.56 -10.38 2.23
CA ASN A 7 4.65 -11.53 1.32
C ASN A 7 4.49 -11.07 -0.15
N PRO A 8 5.45 -11.34 -1.06
CA PRO A 8 5.31 -11.05 -2.49
C PRO A 8 4.10 -11.70 -3.16
N ASP A 9 3.74 -12.91 -2.76
CA ASP A 9 2.73 -13.73 -3.45
C ASP A 9 1.31 -13.14 -3.36
N VAL A 10 1.11 -12.18 -2.45
CA VAL A 10 -0.18 -11.53 -2.22
C VAL A 10 -0.71 -10.78 -3.45
N VAL A 11 0.21 -10.30 -4.31
CA VAL A 11 -0.16 -9.57 -5.52
C VAL A 11 -0.69 -10.53 -6.59
N ASP A 12 -0.01 -11.66 -6.76
CA ASP A 12 -0.31 -12.64 -7.81
C ASP A 12 -1.52 -13.52 -7.49
N ALA A 13 -1.98 -13.51 -6.24
CA ALA A 13 -3.18 -14.23 -5.82
C ALA A 13 -4.42 -13.78 -6.63
N THR A 14 -5.05 -14.73 -7.34
CA THR A 14 -6.27 -14.52 -8.12
C THR A 14 -7.50 -14.26 -7.25
N THR A 15 -7.53 -14.88 -6.07
CA THR A 15 -8.52 -14.63 -5.02
C THR A 15 -7.87 -13.90 -3.86
N PHE A 16 -8.42 -12.75 -3.48
CA PHE A 16 -7.96 -11.96 -2.34
C PHE A 16 -9.14 -11.69 -1.41
N ASN A 17 -9.12 -12.31 -0.23
CA ASN A 17 -10.12 -12.11 0.81
C ASN A 17 -9.47 -11.42 2.00
N MET A 18 -10.16 -10.41 2.53
CA MET A 18 -9.74 -9.70 3.73
C MET A 18 -10.87 -9.78 4.75
N THR A 19 -10.52 -10.20 5.96
CA THR A 19 -11.44 -10.32 7.09
C THR A 19 -10.89 -9.49 8.23
N HIS A 20 -11.77 -8.77 8.93
CA HIS A 20 -11.38 -8.05 10.13
C HIS A 20 -11.44 -8.99 11.33
N VAL A 21 -10.42 -8.96 12.18
CA VAL A 21 -10.33 -9.82 13.37
C VAL A 21 -10.51 -8.95 14.61
N LEU A 22 -11.50 -9.29 15.43
CA LEU A 22 -11.79 -8.60 16.68
C LEU A 22 -10.68 -8.84 17.71
N PRO A 23 -10.56 -7.99 18.75
CA PRO A 23 -9.61 -8.23 19.85
C PRO A 23 -9.79 -9.58 20.57
N SER A 24 -10.98 -10.17 20.49
CA SER A 24 -11.28 -11.51 21.00
C SER A 24 -10.72 -12.65 20.13
N GLY A 25 -10.10 -12.33 18.98
CA GLY A 25 -9.61 -13.29 18.00
C GLY A 25 -10.70 -13.84 17.05
N GLN A 26 -11.95 -13.40 17.22
CA GLN A 26 -13.06 -13.81 16.35
C GLN A 26 -13.09 -12.98 15.06
N GLU A 27 -13.44 -13.62 13.95
CA GLU A 27 -13.66 -12.93 12.67
C GLU A 27 -14.94 -12.09 12.73
N GLU A 28 -14.86 -10.85 12.26
CA GLU A 28 -16.02 -10.01 12.07
C GLU A 28 -16.87 -10.55 10.89
N LYS A 29 -18.20 -10.45 10.99
CA LYS A 29 -19.14 -11.01 9.99
C LYS A 29 -19.08 -10.35 8.60
N GLY A 30 -18.23 -9.34 8.40
CA GLY A 30 -18.05 -8.68 7.11
C GLY A 30 -17.15 -9.48 6.18
N SER A 31 -17.55 -9.66 4.93
CA SER A 31 -16.70 -10.23 3.87
C SER A 31 -16.92 -9.51 2.52
N GLY A 32 -15.95 -9.66 1.62
CA GLY A 32 -15.98 -9.10 0.27
C GLY A 32 -15.36 -7.70 0.12
N ASP A 33 -15.59 -7.07 -1.03
CA ASP A 33 -14.92 -5.83 -1.46
C ASP A 33 -15.12 -4.65 -0.52
N GLY A 34 -16.25 -4.59 0.20
CA GLY A 34 -16.53 -3.54 1.19
C GLY A 34 -15.47 -3.51 2.28
N VAL A 35 -15.13 -4.68 2.83
CA VAL A 35 -14.10 -4.81 3.85
C VAL A 35 -12.74 -4.38 3.31
N PHE A 36 -12.41 -4.75 2.07
CA PHE A 36 -11.14 -4.35 1.48
C PHE A 36 -11.06 -2.83 1.23
N ARG A 37 -12.16 -2.20 0.80
CA ARG A 37 -12.25 -0.74 0.64
C ARG A 37 -12.04 -0.01 1.96
N ASP A 38 -12.60 -0.54 3.05
CA ASP A 38 -12.42 0.03 4.39
C ASP A 38 -10.97 -0.09 4.84
N CYS A 39 -10.33 -1.25 4.62
CA CYS A 39 -8.91 -1.43 4.90
C CYS A 39 -8.01 -0.50 4.08
N ILE A 40 -8.28 -0.33 2.78
CA ILE A 40 -7.52 0.61 1.92
C ILE A 40 -7.70 2.07 2.39
N THR A 41 -8.89 2.43 2.84
CA THR A 41 -9.17 3.77 3.39
C THR A 41 -8.42 3.99 4.70
N GLY A 42 -8.46 3.01 5.61
CA GLY A 42 -7.68 3.04 6.85
C GLY A 42 -6.17 3.13 6.59
N PHE A 43 -5.66 2.31 5.68
CA PHE A 43 -4.26 2.36 5.24
C PHE A 43 -3.89 3.74 4.70
N ARG A 44 -4.73 4.34 3.84
CA ARG A 44 -4.45 5.68 3.29
C ARG A 44 -4.25 6.70 4.41
N THR A 45 -5.13 6.72 5.40
CA THR A 45 -5.00 7.65 6.54
C THR A 45 -3.72 7.39 7.31
N GLU A 46 -3.47 6.14 7.70
CA GLU A 46 -2.26 5.75 8.44
C GLU A 46 -0.97 6.09 7.68
N PHE A 47 -0.93 5.80 6.39
CA PHE A 47 0.21 6.07 5.53
C PHE A 47 0.48 7.57 5.35
N ILE A 48 -0.57 8.37 5.24
CA ILE A 48 -0.44 9.82 5.15
C ILE A 48 0.13 10.38 6.44
N ASP A 49 -0.37 9.92 7.59
CA ASP A 49 0.00 10.46 8.90
C ASP A 49 1.41 10.04 9.32
N GLN A 50 1.81 8.80 9.05
CA GLN A 50 3.09 8.26 9.49
C GLN A 50 4.22 8.48 8.50
N CYS A 51 3.92 8.46 7.19
CA CYS A 51 4.95 8.34 6.16
C CYS A 51 4.99 9.52 5.17
N CYS A 52 4.06 10.48 5.27
CA CYS A 52 3.97 11.58 4.31
C CYS A 52 4.01 12.95 4.96
N VAL A 53 4.49 13.93 4.20
CA VAL A 53 4.38 15.37 4.51
C VAL A 53 3.61 16.10 3.43
N GLY A 54 3.32 17.38 3.69
CA GLY A 54 2.59 18.26 2.77
C GLY A 54 1.09 18.34 3.06
N ASN A 55 0.46 19.42 2.61
CA ASN A 55 -0.95 19.70 2.90
C ASN A 55 -1.87 19.15 1.80
N ARG A 56 -1.93 19.81 0.63
CA ARG A 56 -2.84 19.45 -0.48
C ARG A 56 -2.44 18.18 -1.23
N LYS A 57 -1.13 17.96 -1.38
CA LYS A 57 -0.55 16.76 -1.98
C LYS A 57 0.47 16.18 -1.02
N LYS A 58 0.50 14.85 -0.95
CA LYS A 58 1.32 14.11 -0.01
C LYS A 58 2.60 13.63 -0.68
N ILE A 59 3.71 13.81 0.02
CA ILE A 59 5.03 13.39 -0.42
C ILE A 59 5.56 12.40 0.61
N PRO A 60 5.82 11.14 0.23
CA PRO A 60 6.42 10.17 1.14
C PRO A 60 7.82 10.63 1.57
N VAL A 61 8.13 10.47 2.85
CA VAL A 61 9.43 10.82 3.44
C VAL A 61 10.20 9.58 3.84
N ILE A 62 11.50 9.57 3.58
CA ILE A 62 12.38 8.49 4.02
C ILE A 62 12.65 8.71 5.52
N SER A 63 12.02 7.90 6.36
CA SER A 63 12.32 7.80 7.79
C SER A 63 13.16 6.56 8.07
N HIS A 64 13.90 6.57 9.19
CA HIS A 64 14.61 5.41 9.72
C HIS A 64 13.66 4.25 10.06
N ASP A 65 12.40 4.55 10.36
CA ASP A 65 11.35 3.56 10.64
C ASP A 65 10.81 2.87 9.37
N CYS A 66 11.01 3.49 8.21
CA CYS A 66 10.45 3.03 6.93
C CYS A 66 11.55 2.46 6.03
N GLN A 67 11.91 1.20 6.27
CA GLN A 67 12.92 0.49 5.48
C GLN A 67 12.36 -0.08 4.17
N THR A 68 13.21 -0.62 3.30
CA THR A 68 12.84 -1.17 1.99
C THR A 68 11.63 -2.12 2.06
N LYS A 69 11.61 -3.04 3.03
CA LYS A 69 10.49 -3.99 3.21
C LYS A 69 9.14 -3.29 3.41
N HIS A 70 9.13 -2.21 4.19
CA HIS A 70 7.93 -1.40 4.42
C HIS A 70 7.44 -0.77 3.11
N TRP A 71 8.35 -0.12 2.36
CA TRP A 71 8.00 0.52 1.08
C TRP A 71 7.57 -0.48 0.02
N THR A 72 8.17 -1.67 -0.02
CA THR A 72 7.71 -2.76 -0.89
C THR A 72 6.30 -3.20 -0.55
N ALA A 73 5.97 -3.34 0.74
CA ALA A 73 4.61 -3.66 1.17
C ALA A 73 3.60 -2.54 0.82
N VAL A 74 3.96 -1.27 1.00
CA VAL A 74 3.15 -0.11 0.57
C VAL A 74 2.86 -0.17 -0.94
N ALA A 75 3.88 -0.44 -1.76
CA ALA A 75 3.71 -0.56 -3.20
C ALA A 75 2.75 -1.71 -3.58
N ARG A 76 2.84 -2.85 -2.88
CA ARG A 76 1.93 -3.99 -3.09
C ARG A 76 0.49 -3.68 -2.69
N ILE A 77 0.28 -2.95 -1.60
CA ILE A 77 -1.05 -2.49 -1.19
C ILE A 77 -1.68 -1.62 -2.29
N ILE A 78 -0.92 -0.66 -2.81
CA ILE A 78 -1.38 0.23 -3.89
C ILE A 78 -1.71 -0.58 -5.15
N LEU A 79 -0.83 -1.51 -5.54
CA LEU A 79 -1.03 -2.36 -6.73
C LEU A 79 -2.28 -3.24 -6.58
N LYS A 80 -2.45 -3.91 -5.42
CA LYS A 80 -3.61 -4.77 -5.18
C LYS A 80 -4.90 -3.98 -5.09
N GLY A 81 -4.86 -2.80 -4.47
CA GLY A 81 -5.98 -1.86 -4.46
C GLY A 81 -6.39 -1.44 -5.88
N TYR A 82 -5.42 -1.18 -6.76
CA TYR A 82 -5.72 -0.89 -8.17
C TYR A 82 -6.35 -2.10 -8.88
N GLN A 83 -5.77 -3.29 -8.74
CA GLN A 83 -6.23 -4.53 -9.38
C GLN A 83 -7.66 -4.91 -8.97
N CYS A 84 -7.99 -4.82 -7.68
CA CYS A 84 -9.29 -5.29 -7.17
C CYS A 84 -10.36 -4.20 -7.13
N LEU A 85 -9.97 -2.93 -6.91
CA LEU A 85 -10.92 -1.85 -6.58
C LEU A 85 -10.81 -0.65 -7.52
N MET A 86 -9.92 -0.67 -8.53
CA MET A 86 -9.57 0.50 -9.33
C MET A 86 -9.10 1.69 -8.48
N TYR A 87 -8.54 1.40 -7.30
CA TYR A 87 -8.02 2.42 -6.39
C TYR A 87 -6.68 2.95 -6.90
N PHE A 88 -6.58 4.26 -7.10
CA PHE A 88 -5.34 4.94 -7.46
C PHE A 88 -5.00 6.03 -6.43
N PRO A 89 -3.74 6.14 -5.95
CA PRO A 89 -3.36 7.04 -4.86
C PRO A 89 -3.20 8.50 -5.34
N ALA A 90 -4.26 9.11 -5.86
CA ALA A 90 -4.26 10.47 -6.41
C ALA A 90 -3.96 11.59 -5.38
N PHE A 91 -3.91 11.24 -4.09
CA PHE A 91 -3.49 12.13 -3.01
C PHE A 91 -1.97 12.37 -2.98
N LEU A 92 -1.18 11.50 -3.61
CA LEU A 92 0.26 11.70 -3.79
C LEU A 92 0.53 12.84 -4.79
N SER A 93 1.68 13.50 -4.64
CA SER A 93 2.10 14.51 -5.61
C SER A 93 2.34 13.89 -6.99
N ALA A 94 2.10 14.68 -8.05
CA ALA A 94 2.32 14.22 -9.41
C ALA A 94 3.79 13.83 -9.66
N SER A 95 4.74 14.52 -9.02
CA SER A 95 6.17 14.21 -9.11
C SER A 95 6.50 12.83 -8.53
N VAL A 96 5.90 12.45 -7.40
CA VAL A 96 6.08 11.12 -6.79
C VAL A 96 5.50 10.04 -7.69
N ILE A 97 4.29 10.24 -8.19
CA ILE A 97 3.62 9.28 -9.08
C ILE A 97 4.44 9.10 -10.37
N ALA A 98 4.82 10.19 -11.02
CA ALA A 98 5.64 10.15 -12.23
C ALA A 98 6.96 9.42 -11.96
N LYS A 99 7.64 9.71 -10.85
CA LYS A 99 8.90 9.04 -10.51
C LYS A 99 8.72 7.54 -10.27
N ALA A 100 7.66 7.14 -9.57
CA ALA A 100 7.37 5.73 -9.30
C ALA A 100 7.04 4.95 -10.58
N MET A 101 6.31 5.56 -11.52
CA MET A 101 5.88 4.91 -12.77
C MET A 101 6.98 4.89 -13.83
N HIS A 102 7.85 5.91 -13.85
CA HIS A 102 8.91 6.05 -14.86
C HIS A 102 10.28 5.52 -14.41
N PHE A 103 10.39 4.93 -13.21
CA PHE A 103 11.64 4.34 -12.76
C PHE A 103 11.96 3.09 -13.60
N LYS A 104 12.81 3.26 -14.62
CA LYS A 104 13.49 2.12 -15.26
C LYS A 104 14.54 1.59 -14.28
N HIS A 105 14.55 0.28 -14.05
CA HIS A 105 15.59 -0.39 -13.29
C HIS A 105 16.95 -0.08 -13.92
N VAL A 106 17.74 0.82 -13.32
CA VAL A 106 19.15 0.98 -13.68
C VAL A 106 19.91 -0.11 -12.92
N SER A 107 20.08 -1.27 -13.56
CA SER A 107 21.07 -2.24 -13.11
C SER A 107 22.44 -1.62 -13.31
N ASN A 108 23.10 -1.23 -12.21
CA ASN A 108 24.52 -0.93 -12.22
C ASN A 108 25.28 -2.23 -12.51
N ASN A 109 25.49 -2.53 -13.78
CA ASN A 109 26.53 -3.47 -14.21
C ASN A 109 27.87 -2.74 -14.05
N ILE A 110 28.41 -2.77 -12.84
CA ILE A 110 29.82 -2.45 -12.64
C ILE A 110 30.55 -3.77 -12.90
N SER A 111 31.06 -3.90 -14.13
CA SER A 111 32.08 -4.87 -14.53
C SER A 111 33.43 -4.50 -13.94
#